data_AF-A0A1V5UQZ4-F1
#
_entry.id   AF-A0A1V5UQZ4-F1
#
_cell.length_a   1.000
_cell.length_b   1.000
_cell.length_c   1.000
_cell.angle_alpha   90.00
_cell.angle_beta   90.00
_cell.angle_gamma   90.00
#
_symmetry.space_group_name_H-M   'P 1'
#
loop_
_entity.id
_entity.type
_entity.pdbx_description
1 polymer ?
#
loop_
_entity_poly.entity_id
_entity_poly.type
_entity_poly.pdbx_seq_one_letter_code
_entity_poly.pdbx_strand_id
1 'polypeptide(L)'
;MNNWYIIPSGFCLHTNFALTSKAIEGIYTKAITRTYTDTGAKGRILGMSIGTAGNYSYAYDAYGRLNTLTTSAGNFTYAPLANSNLPGTVTRPNNVNTTWSYETNRDLVTAVANGNLSTYSYVNDVLGRRQSMAKSGSLFNPTETLSYAYNDRSEVTGASSDVNPNFRYK
;
A
#
# COMPACT_ATOMS: atom_id res chain seq x y z
N MET A 1 -10.90 35.05 20.59
CA MET A 1 -10.07 35.94 19.76
C MET A 1 -9.84 35.22 18.45
N ASN A 2 -10.51 35.65 17.38
CA ASN A 2 -10.46 35.00 16.08
C ASN A 2 -9.29 35.58 15.29
N ASN A 3 -8.22 34.80 15.14
CA ASN A 3 -7.16 35.11 14.19
C ASN A 3 -7.63 34.69 12.79
N TRP A 4 -7.96 35.69 11.97
CA TRP A 4 -8.21 35.52 10.55
C TRP A 4 -6.87 35.45 9.83
N TYR A 5 -6.55 34.29 9.24
CA TYR A 5 -5.38 34.14 8.39
C TYR A 5 -5.77 34.53 6.95
N ILE A 6 -5.06 35.48 6.35
CA ILE A 6 -5.27 35.91 4.96
C ILE A 6 -4.78 34.78 4.05
N ILE A 7 -5.69 34.18 3.28
CA ILE A 7 -5.41 33.07 2.37
C ILE A 7 -5.30 33.63 0.94
N PRO A 8 -4.31 33.22 0.12
CA PRO A 8 -4.28 33.53 -1.31
C PRO A 8 -5.60 33.08 -1.97
N SER A 9 -6.12 33.89 -2.91
CA SER A 9 -7.38 33.63 -3.60
C SER A 9 -7.40 32.21 -4.20
N GLY A 10 -8.40 31.41 -3.81
CA GLY A 10 -8.66 30.08 -4.40
C GLY A 10 -8.36 28.87 -3.50
N PHE A 11 -8.00 29.06 -2.22
CA PHE A 11 -7.78 27.97 -1.26
C PHE A 11 -8.72 28.08 -0.06
N CYS A 12 -9.29 26.94 0.37
CA CYS A 12 -10.06 26.82 1.61
C CYS A 12 -9.38 25.80 2.53
N LEU A 13 -9.32 26.08 3.83
CA LEU A 13 -8.74 25.20 4.84
C LEU A 13 -9.78 24.75 5.86
N HIS A 14 -9.60 23.57 6.44
CA HIS A 14 -10.32 23.09 7.63
C HIS A 14 -9.72 23.72 8.89
N THR A 15 -10.39 23.57 10.04
CA THR A 15 -9.95 24.12 11.35
C THR A 15 -8.61 23.58 11.85
N ASN A 16 -8.12 22.48 11.25
CA ASN A 16 -6.79 21.91 11.48
C ASN A 16 -5.78 22.31 10.38
N PHE A 17 -6.08 23.34 9.59
CA PHE A 17 -5.28 23.82 8.45
C PHE A 17 -5.13 22.81 7.29
N ALA A 18 -5.96 21.75 7.24
CA ALA A 18 -5.98 20.85 6.09
C ALA A 18 -6.69 21.49 4.89
N LEU A 19 -6.14 21.30 3.67
CA LEU A 19 -6.70 21.86 2.44
C LEU A 19 -8.03 21.21 2.05
N THR A 20 -9.13 21.95 2.14
CA THR A 20 -10.48 21.46 1.78
C THR A 20 -10.86 21.75 0.35
N SER A 21 -10.38 22.85 -0.25
CA SER A 21 -10.65 23.14 -1.65
C SER A 21 -9.53 23.93 -2.30
N LYS A 22 -9.27 23.65 -3.58
CA LYS A 22 -8.38 24.42 -4.46
C LYS A 22 -9.04 24.62 -5.82
N ALA A 23 -9.12 25.85 -6.30
CA ALA A 23 -9.52 26.14 -7.67
C ALA A 23 -8.41 25.77 -8.68
N ILE A 24 -8.82 25.17 -9.79
CA ILE A 24 -8.02 24.98 -11.00
C ILE A 24 -8.62 25.89 -12.06
N GLU A 25 -7.82 26.86 -12.48
CA GLU A 25 -8.18 27.85 -13.48
C GLU A 25 -7.57 27.49 -14.84
N GLY A 26 -8.27 27.81 -15.91
CA GLY A 26 -7.94 27.45 -17.30
C GLY A 26 -9.15 27.62 -18.21
N ILE A 27 -9.25 26.82 -19.29
CA ILE A 27 -10.43 26.85 -20.20
C ILE A 27 -11.74 26.55 -19.45
N TYR A 28 -11.67 25.76 -18.38
CA TYR A 28 -12.77 25.55 -17.44
C TYR A 28 -12.28 25.84 -16.02
N THR A 29 -13.16 26.40 -15.19
CA THR A 29 -12.92 26.51 -13.75
C THR A 29 -13.48 25.27 -13.06
N LYS A 30 -12.62 24.49 -12.39
CA LYS A 30 -13.03 23.37 -11.53
C LYS A 30 -12.38 23.50 -10.16
N ALA A 31 -13.00 22.93 -9.14
CA ALA A 31 -12.39 22.83 -7.81
C ALA A 31 -12.00 21.38 -7.53
N ILE A 32 -10.80 21.17 -6.99
CA ILE A 32 -10.52 19.94 -6.25
C ILE A 32 -11.04 20.16 -4.84
N THR A 33 -11.99 19.34 -4.41
CA THR A 33 -12.52 19.38 -3.05
C THR A 33 -12.11 18.11 -2.31
N ARG A 34 -11.72 18.26 -1.05
CA ARG A 34 -11.39 17.17 -0.13
C ARG A 34 -12.27 17.27 1.10
N THR A 35 -12.81 16.13 1.51
CA THR A 35 -13.52 15.99 2.77
C THR A 35 -12.65 15.22 3.74
N TYR A 36 -12.89 15.44 5.04
CA TYR A 36 -12.13 14.81 6.11
C TYR A 36 -13.09 14.21 7.13
N THR A 37 -12.62 13.21 7.87
CA THR A 37 -13.34 12.63 9.00
C THR A 37 -13.37 13.61 10.17
N ASP A 38 -14.54 13.79 10.78
CA ASP A 38 -14.70 14.66 11.95
C ASP A 38 -14.72 13.89 13.29
N THR A 39 -14.89 12.56 13.24
CA THR A 39 -14.96 11.65 14.40
C THR A 39 -14.22 10.34 14.14
N GLY A 40 -13.80 9.65 15.20
CA GLY A 40 -12.99 8.43 15.10
C GLY A 40 -11.60 8.75 14.56
N ALA A 41 -11.39 8.48 13.27
CA ALA A 41 -10.12 8.73 12.58
C ALA A 41 -9.93 10.22 12.20
N LYS A 42 -10.23 11.17 13.09
CA LYS A 42 -10.36 12.61 12.82
C LYS A 42 -9.20 13.18 11.99
N GLY A 43 -9.54 14.02 11.00
CA GLY A 43 -8.58 14.72 10.14
C GLY A 43 -8.01 13.88 8.99
N ARG A 44 -8.44 12.62 8.84
CA ARG A 44 -8.07 11.78 7.69
C ARG A 44 -8.99 12.07 6.51
N ILE A 45 -8.46 11.92 5.29
CA ILE A 45 -9.22 12.21 4.06
C ILE A 45 -10.37 11.22 3.91
N LEU A 46 -11.60 11.72 3.75
CA LEU A 46 -12.80 10.92 3.55
C LEU A 46 -13.15 10.78 2.07
N GLY A 47 -12.78 11.78 1.26
CA GLY A 47 -13.01 11.74 -0.17
C GLY A 47 -12.35 12.89 -0.92
N MET A 48 -12.32 12.74 -2.24
CA MET A 48 -11.87 13.75 -3.18
C MET A 48 -12.83 13.85 -4.36
N SER A 49 -13.19 15.06 -4.74
CA SER A 49 -13.96 15.37 -5.94
C SER A 49 -13.24 16.39 -6.83
N ILE A 50 -13.56 16.36 -8.12
CA ILE A 50 -13.14 17.35 -9.11
C ILE A 50 -14.43 17.94 -9.71
N GLY A 51 -14.74 19.18 -9.35
CA GLY A 51 -16.07 19.75 -9.57
C GLY A 51 -17.13 18.97 -8.77
N THR A 52 -18.21 18.57 -9.44
CA THR A 52 -19.30 17.78 -8.84
C THR A 52 -19.06 16.27 -8.88
N ALA A 53 -18.01 15.80 -9.57
CA ALA A 53 -17.73 14.37 -9.69
C ALA A 53 -16.97 13.84 -8.45
N GLY A 54 -17.58 12.93 -7.70
CA GLY A 54 -16.89 12.15 -6.67
C GLY A 54 -15.90 11.19 -7.34
N ASN A 55 -14.60 11.39 -7.12
CA ASN A 55 -13.56 10.58 -7.78
C ASN A 55 -13.06 9.44 -6.88
N TYR A 56 -12.93 9.73 -5.58
CA TYR A 56 -12.44 8.78 -4.59
C TYR A 56 -13.16 8.95 -3.27
N SER A 57 -13.47 7.85 -2.59
CA SER A 57 -13.82 7.85 -1.17
C SER A 57 -12.98 6.84 -0.41
N TYR A 58 -12.72 7.16 0.86
CA TYR A 58 -11.87 6.40 1.75
C TYR A 58 -12.68 6.02 2.98
N ALA A 59 -12.54 4.79 3.46
CA ALA A 59 -13.08 4.38 4.75
C ALA A 59 -11.96 3.86 5.65
N TYR A 60 -12.12 4.05 6.95
CA TYR A 60 -11.15 3.65 7.95
C TYR A 60 -11.76 2.66 8.94
N ASP A 61 -10.94 1.79 9.51
CA ASP A 61 -11.36 0.91 10.61
C ASP A 61 -11.41 1.67 11.95
N ALA A 62 -11.78 0.97 13.02
CA ALA A 62 -11.89 1.53 14.37
C ALA A 62 -10.55 2.06 14.92
N TYR A 63 -9.42 1.62 14.38
CA TYR A 63 -8.07 2.08 14.74
C TYR A 63 -7.57 3.20 13.81
N GLY A 64 -8.43 3.67 12.89
CA GLY A 64 -8.11 4.71 11.91
C GLY A 64 -7.24 4.24 10.75
N ARG A 65 -7.04 2.93 10.55
CA ARG A 65 -6.28 2.38 9.42
C ARG A 65 -7.16 2.35 8.18
N LEU A 66 -6.56 2.52 6.99
CA LEU A 66 -7.31 2.47 5.73
C LEU A 66 -7.95 1.08 5.57
N ASN A 67 -9.26 1.05 5.37
CA ASN A 67 -10.06 -0.17 5.24
C ASN A 67 -10.64 -0.31 3.83
N THR A 68 -11.04 0.81 3.20
CA THR A 68 -11.60 0.78 1.83
C THR A 68 -11.20 2.02 1.06
N LEU A 69 -10.89 1.83 -0.23
CA LEU A 69 -10.80 2.87 -1.24
C LEU A 69 -11.81 2.56 -2.34
N THR A 70 -12.77 3.45 -2.53
CA THR A 70 -13.73 3.36 -3.63
C THR A 70 -13.30 4.29 -4.75
N THR A 71 -13.25 3.73 -5.96
CA THR A 71 -12.93 4.43 -7.20
C THR A 71 -14.03 4.17 -8.23
N SER A 72 -13.99 4.87 -9.37
CA SER A 72 -14.87 4.55 -10.51
C SER A 72 -14.68 3.12 -11.04
N ALA A 73 -13.51 2.51 -10.84
CA ALA A 73 -13.22 1.12 -11.22
C ALA A 73 -13.73 0.09 -10.19
N GLY A 74 -14.28 0.54 -9.06
CA GLY A 74 -14.77 -0.30 -7.97
C GLY A 74 -14.00 -0.13 -6.67
N ASN A 75 -14.26 -1.04 -5.73
CA ASN A 75 -13.73 -1.01 -4.36
C ASN A 75 -12.44 -1.81 -4.22
N PHE A 76 -11.48 -1.20 -3.53
CA PHE A 76 -10.31 -1.86 -2.96
C PHE A 76 -10.54 -2.00 -1.47
N THR A 77 -10.44 -3.20 -0.92
CA THR A 77 -10.52 -3.41 0.54
C THR A 77 -9.19 -3.86 1.09
N TYR A 78 -8.85 -3.36 2.28
CA TYR A 78 -7.60 -3.61 2.96
C TYR A 78 -7.92 -4.24 4.31
N ALA A 79 -7.49 -5.48 4.54
CA ALA A 79 -7.65 -6.14 5.82
C ALA A 79 -6.27 -6.43 6.42
N PRO A 80 -6.00 -6.01 7.66
CA PRO A 80 -4.82 -6.44 8.38
C PRO A 80 -4.95 -7.91 8.80
N LEU A 81 -3.83 -8.56 9.09
CA LEU A 81 -3.82 -9.87 9.72
C LEU A 81 -4.49 -9.75 11.11
N ALA A 82 -5.34 -10.73 11.44
CA ALA A 82 -6.16 -10.71 12.65
C ALA A 82 -5.30 -10.44 13.90
N ASN A 83 -5.80 -9.55 14.77
CA ASN A 83 -5.14 -9.16 16.02
C ASN A 83 -3.72 -8.58 15.85
N SER A 84 -3.41 -7.99 14.68
CA SER A 84 -2.12 -7.37 14.42
C SER A 84 -2.24 -6.07 13.63
N ASN A 85 -1.10 -5.39 13.44
CA ASN A 85 -0.93 -4.27 12.50
C ASN A 85 -0.28 -4.70 11.18
N LEU A 86 -0.06 -6.00 10.98
CA LEU A 86 0.53 -6.52 9.76
C LEU A 86 -0.50 -6.50 8.62
N PRO A 87 -0.09 -6.20 7.37
CA PRO A 87 -0.92 -6.43 6.20
C PRO A 87 -1.45 -7.87 6.16
N GLY A 88 -2.72 -8.07 5.83
CA GLY A 88 -3.31 -9.40 5.66
C GLY A 88 -3.70 -9.64 4.21
N THR A 89 -4.66 -8.85 3.74
CA THR A 89 -5.20 -8.94 2.37
C THR A 89 -5.47 -7.57 1.75
N VAL A 90 -5.38 -7.54 0.42
CA VAL A 90 -5.94 -6.48 -0.42
C VAL A 90 -6.85 -7.15 -1.43
N THR A 91 -8.15 -6.81 -1.40
CA THR A 91 -9.08 -7.23 -2.46
C THR A 91 -9.24 -6.12 -3.48
N ARG A 92 -9.37 -6.51 -4.76
CA ARG A 92 -9.43 -5.58 -5.89
C ARG A 92 -10.63 -5.91 -6.77
N PRO A 93 -11.19 -4.92 -7.50
CA PRO A 93 -12.33 -5.16 -8.40
C PRO A 93 -12.05 -6.18 -9.51
N ASN A 94 -10.79 -6.32 -9.90
CA ASN A 94 -10.36 -7.28 -10.92
C ASN A 94 -10.07 -8.70 -10.36
N ASN A 95 -10.35 -8.95 -9.08
CA ASN A 95 -10.10 -10.21 -8.36
C ASN A 95 -8.64 -10.67 -8.27
N VAL A 96 -7.68 -9.86 -8.73
CA VAL A 96 -6.25 -10.11 -8.50
C VAL A 96 -5.90 -9.59 -7.11
N ASN A 97 -6.26 -10.37 -6.10
CA ASN A 97 -6.11 -10.01 -4.69
C ASN A 97 -4.67 -10.26 -4.22
N THR A 98 -4.18 -9.46 -3.28
CA THR A 98 -2.89 -9.72 -2.62
C THR A 98 -3.12 -10.32 -1.25
N THR A 99 -2.37 -11.34 -0.89
CA THR A 99 -2.30 -11.89 0.47
C THR A 99 -0.87 -11.93 0.97
N TRP A 100 -0.67 -11.63 2.25
CA TRP A 100 0.60 -11.76 2.94
C TRP A 100 0.54 -12.92 3.93
N SER A 101 1.59 -13.74 3.93
CA SER A 101 1.81 -14.79 4.92
C SER A 101 3.05 -14.45 5.75
N TYR A 102 3.04 -14.88 7.01
CA TYR A 102 4.09 -14.58 7.97
C TYR A 102 4.58 -15.85 8.65
N GLU A 103 5.74 -15.76 9.28
CA GLU A 103 6.21 -16.79 10.18
C GLU A 103 5.42 -16.80 11.49
N THR A 104 5.33 -17.97 12.12
CA THR A 104 4.74 -18.09 13.44
C THR A 104 5.59 -17.33 14.46
N ASN A 105 4.96 -16.44 15.23
CA ASN A 105 5.60 -15.64 16.29
C ASN A 105 6.71 -14.69 15.83
N ARG A 106 6.87 -14.45 14.51
CA ARG A 106 7.78 -13.43 13.97
C ARG A 106 7.04 -12.62 12.91
N ASP A 107 7.22 -11.31 12.93
CA ASP A 107 6.66 -10.39 11.92
C ASP A 107 7.43 -10.45 10.58
N LEU A 108 7.91 -11.63 10.20
CA LEU A 108 8.65 -11.88 8.97
C LEU A 108 7.73 -12.47 7.91
N VAL A 109 7.71 -11.85 6.74
CA VAL A 109 6.91 -12.31 5.59
C VAL A 109 7.50 -13.60 5.03
N THR A 110 6.66 -14.61 4.85
CA THR A 110 6.97 -15.88 4.18
C THR A 110 6.40 -15.97 2.78
N ALA A 111 5.34 -15.22 2.47
CA ALA A 111 4.82 -15.13 1.12
C ALA A 111 4.07 -13.82 0.86
N VAL A 112 4.14 -13.35 -0.39
CA VAL A 112 3.21 -12.38 -0.96
C VAL A 112 2.64 -12.98 -2.24
N ALA A 113 1.35 -13.29 -2.25
CA ALA A 113 0.65 -13.87 -3.40
C ALA A 113 -0.32 -12.86 -4.01
N ASN A 114 -0.31 -12.72 -5.34
CA ASN A 114 -1.21 -11.87 -6.12
C ASN A 114 -2.13 -12.75 -6.97
N GLY A 115 -3.13 -13.35 -6.32
CA GLY A 115 -3.93 -14.42 -6.91
C GLY A 115 -3.06 -15.57 -7.42
N ASN A 116 -3.42 -16.14 -8.57
CA ASN A 116 -2.64 -17.20 -9.22
C ASN A 116 -1.53 -16.68 -10.15
N LEU A 117 -1.39 -15.35 -10.27
CA LEU A 117 -0.50 -14.72 -11.25
C LEU A 117 0.96 -14.74 -10.79
N SER A 118 1.21 -14.28 -9.56
CA SER A 118 2.55 -14.18 -9.00
C SER A 118 2.54 -14.41 -7.50
N THR A 119 3.46 -15.23 -7.04
CA THR A 119 3.75 -15.49 -5.63
C THR A 119 5.24 -15.34 -5.42
N TYR A 120 5.61 -14.57 -4.42
CA TYR A 120 6.98 -14.46 -3.92
C TYR A 120 7.03 -15.09 -2.54
N SER A 121 7.63 -16.27 -2.44
CA SER A 121 7.83 -16.99 -1.17
C SER A 121 9.23 -16.75 -0.65
N TYR A 122 9.38 -16.64 0.67
CA TYR A 122 10.65 -16.31 1.33
C TYR A 122 10.96 -17.33 2.40
N VAL A 123 12.24 -17.68 2.50
CA VAL A 123 12.81 -18.37 3.67
C VAL A 123 13.71 -17.37 4.38
N ASN A 124 13.50 -17.17 5.68
CA ASN A 124 14.32 -16.28 6.49
C ASN A 124 15.13 -17.10 7.50
N ASP A 125 16.35 -16.67 7.78
CA ASP A 125 17.17 -17.27 8.81
C ASP A 125 16.72 -16.83 10.22
N VAL A 126 17.43 -17.34 11.23
CA VAL A 126 17.18 -17.03 12.64
C VAL A 126 17.36 -15.55 12.99
N LEU A 127 18.20 -14.83 12.25
CA LEU A 127 18.41 -13.39 12.41
C LEU A 127 17.38 -12.54 11.63
N GLY A 128 16.49 -13.20 10.87
CA GLY A 128 15.46 -12.56 10.06
C GLY A 128 15.92 -12.10 8.68
N ARG A 129 17.10 -12.55 8.23
CA ARG A 129 17.63 -12.25 6.90
C ARG A 129 17.07 -13.25 5.91
N ARG A 130 16.78 -12.80 4.68
CA ARG A 130 16.19 -13.65 3.66
C ARG A 130 17.23 -14.60 3.07
N GLN A 131 17.14 -15.90 3.34
CA GLN A 131 18.00 -16.91 2.74
C GLN A 131 17.63 -17.19 1.29
N SER A 132 16.34 -17.17 0.95
CA SER A 132 15.88 -17.37 -0.42
C SER A 132 14.58 -16.64 -0.74
N MET A 133 14.34 -16.47 -2.04
CA MET A 133 13.10 -15.99 -2.62
C MET A 133 12.72 -16.87 -3.80
N ALA A 134 11.59 -17.58 -3.71
CA ALA A 134 11.00 -18.29 -4.83
C ALA A 134 9.92 -17.44 -5.52
N LYS A 135 9.97 -17.36 -6.85
CA LYS A 135 9.00 -16.71 -7.73
C LYS A 135 8.19 -17.79 -8.43
N SER A 136 6.88 -17.80 -8.22
CA SER A 136 5.98 -18.79 -8.81
C SER A 136 4.62 -18.19 -9.19
N GLY A 137 3.78 -18.95 -9.89
CA GLY A 137 2.52 -18.47 -10.45
C GLY A 137 2.57 -18.42 -11.98
N SER A 138 1.43 -18.11 -12.61
CA SER A 138 1.31 -18.21 -14.08
C SER A 138 2.21 -17.26 -14.86
N LEU A 139 2.73 -16.20 -14.22
CA LEU A 139 3.67 -15.25 -14.81
C LEU A 139 5.13 -15.73 -14.75
N PHE A 140 5.44 -16.77 -13.97
CA PHE A 140 6.79 -17.33 -13.85
C PHE A 140 6.82 -18.76 -14.38
N ASN A 141 7.23 -18.89 -15.65
CA ASN A 141 7.46 -20.18 -16.29
C ASN A 141 8.82 -20.16 -17.02
N PRO A 142 9.86 -20.83 -16.51
CA PRO A 142 9.86 -21.62 -15.27
C PRO A 142 9.73 -20.74 -14.02
N THR A 143 9.38 -21.37 -12.89
CA THR A 143 9.54 -20.75 -11.58
C THR A 143 11.03 -20.56 -11.27
N GLU A 144 11.39 -19.54 -10.50
CA GLU A 144 12.78 -19.21 -10.18
C GLU A 144 12.97 -19.01 -8.68
N THR A 145 14.00 -19.63 -8.12
CA THR A 145 14.47 -19.39 -6.76
C THR A 145 15.80 -18.64 -6.77
N LEU A 146 15.81 -17.48 -6.12
CA LEU A 146 17.03 -16.77 -5.78
C LEU A 146 17.48 -17.17 -4.37
N SER A 147 18.77 -17.52 -4.20
CA SER A 147 19.38 -17.79 -2.90
C SER A 147 20.39 -16.68 -2.57
N TYR A 148 20.49 -16.31 -1.29
CA TYR A 148 21.34 -15.21 -0.83
C TYR A 148 22.35 -15.70 0.22
N ALA A 149 23.58 -15.20 0.11
CA ALA A 149 24.64 -15.40 1.09
C ALA A 149 24.92 -14.08 1.82
N TYR A 150 25.31 -14.18 3.09
CA TYR A 150 25.58 -13.03 3.95
C TYR A 150 26.92 -13.19 4.67
N ASN A 151 27.58 -12.07 4.98
CA ASN A 151 28.67 -12.06 5.94
C ASN A 151 28.16 -11.90 7.39
N ASP A 152 29.08 -11.86 8.34
CA ASP A 152 28.78 -11.73 9.78
C ASP A 152 28.16 -10.38 10.15
N ARG A 153 28.27 -9.36 9.27
CA ARG A 153 27.60 -8.07 9.42
C ARG A 153 26.21 -8.03 8.81
N SER A 154 25.73 -9.16 8.31
CA SER A 154 24.43 -9.27 7.62
C SER A 154 24.35 -8.50 6.31
N GLU A 155 25.49 -8.22 5.71
CA GLU A 155 25.57 -7.67 4.35
C GLU A 155 25.49 -8.85 3.37
N VAL A 156 24.72 -8.68 2.29
CA VAL A 156 24.65 -9.68 1.23
C VAL A 156 26.02 -9.75 0.54
N THR A 157 26.58 -10.94 0.42
CA THR A 157 27.87 -11.19 -0.23
C THR A 157 27.75 -11.98 -1.52
N GLY A 158 26.58 -12.56 -1.77
CA GLY A 158 26.31 -13.31 -2.98
C GLY A 158 24.84 -13.57 -3.18
N ALA A 159 24.47 -13.79 -4.43
CA ALA A 159 23.17 -14.29 -4.80
C ALA A 159 23.27 -15.17 -6.05
N SER A 160 22.49 -16.25 -6.09
CA SER A 160 22.42 -17.18 -7.21
C SER A 160 20.97 -17.46 -7.61
N SER A 161 20.76 -17.80 -8.87
CA SER A 161 19.49 -18.26 -9.42
C SER A 161 19.58 -19.73 -9.78
N ASP A 162 18.51 -20.50 -9.51
CA ASP A 162 18.38 -21.90 -9.91
C ASP A 162 18.11 -22.09 -11.42
N VAL A 163 17.58 -21.07 -12.10
CA VAL A 163 17.28 -21.11 -13.54
C VAL A 163 18.22 -20.26 -14.39
N ASN A 164 18.84 -19.22 -13.82
CA ASN A 164 19.78 -18.36 -14.52
C ASN A 164 21.21 -18.58 -14.00
N PRO A 165 22.00 -19.47 -14.64
CA PRO A 165 23.39 -19.72 -14.23
C PRO A 165 24.30 -18.51 -14.43
N ASN A 166 23.89 -17.54 -15.27
CA ASN A 166 24.61 -16.30 -15.50
C ASN A 166 24.15 -15.17 -14.57
N PHE A 167 23.33 -15.47 -13.57
CA PHE A 167 22.91 -14.48 -12.59
C PHE A 167 24.14 -13.92 -11.86
N ARG A 168 24.31 -12.59 -11.94
CA ARG A 168 25.42 -11.89 -11.29
C ARG A 168 24.88 -10.98 -10.20
N TYR A 169 25.29 -11.28 -8.97
CA TYR A 169 25.21 -10.32 -7.87
C TYR A 169 26.21 -9.19 -8.15
N LYS A 170 25.75 -7.93 -8.13
CA LYS A 170 26.56 -6.72 -8.33
C LYS A 170 26.68 -5.96 -7.04
#